data_AF-A0A6V8QLN2-F1
#
_entry.id   AF-A0A6V8QLN2-F1
#
_cell.length_a   1.000
_cell.length_b   1.000
_cell.length_c   1.000
_cell.angle_alpha   90.00
_cell.angle_beta   90.00
_cell.angle_gamma   90.00
#
_symmetry.space_group_name_H-M   'P 1'
#
loop_
_entity.id
_entity.type
_entity.pdbx_description
1 polymer ?
#
loop_
_entity_poly.entity_id
_entity_poly.type
_entity_poly.pdbx_seq_one_letter_code
_entity_poly.pdbx_strand_id
1 'polypeptide(L)'
;MGSKKTPEGADTSSEVTKKKHGFRVGPENLPDGPWRRKVDKLKRDLIHRAKVKKEYAKIKAADQKAAEAKARPSHGDNEGDDGEDEVKSSQGDAKGEEGEKEEQIHPTRQLMLKDEEMAQAGADPEKRAGFSDGQRRRTRRPGYYDKQLKKAAERREEAEMKRREFEERMEERAQKRAERERFKKAMAKTRDKDGKKKLGRESSLLLEKVKKLVGEK
;
A
#
# COMPACT_ATOMS: atom_id res chain seq x y z
N MET A 1 -4.27 -2.15 79.38
CA MET A 1 -4.84 -3.32 78.65
C MET A 1 -5.41 -2.81 77.33
N GLY A 2 -4.85 -3.22 76.20
CA GLY A 2 -5.28 -2.77 74.87
C GLY A 2 -4.11 -2.73 73.88
N SER A 3 -3.83 -3.88 73.28
CA SER A 3 -2.65 -4.22 72.49
C SER A 3 -2.68 -3.75 71.03
N LYS A 4 -1.49 -3.36 70.54
CA LYS A 4 -0.88 -3.50 69.20
C LYS A 4 -1.79 -3.89 68.01
N LYS A 5 -1.65 -3.11 66.92
CA LYS A 5 -1.39 -3.62 65.56
C LYS A 5 -0.82 -2.50 64.68
N THR A 6 0.45 -2.65 64.30
CA THR A 6 1.06 -2.00 63.13
C THR A 6 0.64 -2.76 61.87
N PRO A 7 0.31 -2.08 60.76
CA PRO A 7 0.57 -2.61 59.44
C PRO A 7 1.89 -2.04 58.91
N GLU A 8 2.86 -2.94 58.69
CA GLU A 8 4.00 -2.70 57.83
C GLU A 8 3.55 -2.40 56.38
N GLY A 9 4.40 -1.66 55.67
CA GLY A 9 4.36 -1.61 54.21
C GLY A 9 3.49 -0.52 53.61
N ALA A 10 3.85 0.75 53.82
CA ALA A 10 3.47 1.81 52.91
C ALA A 10 4.74 2.35 52.26
N ASP A 11 5.04 1.84 51.07
CA ASP A 11 6.06 2.36 50.18
C ASP A 11 5.95 3.89 50.11
N THR A 12 6.99 4.56 50.57
CA THR A 12 7.21 5.98 50.39
C THR A 12 7.55 6.24 48.92
N SER A 13 6.54 6.30 48.06
CA SER A 13 6.64 7.06 46.81
C SER A 13 5.58 8.13 46.83
N SER A 14 5.94 9.25 47.47
CA SER A 14 5.20 10.51 47.44
C SER A 14 4.72 10.80 46.02
N GLU A 15 3.40 10.77 45.80
CA GLU A 15 2.78 11.23 44.58
C GLU A 15 3.13 12.71 44.39
N VAL A 16 4.09 12.98 43.51
CA VAL A 16 4.39 14.33 43.06
C VAL A 16 3.17 14.80 42.29
N THR A 17 2.34 15.60 42.95
CA THR A 17 1.17 16.25 42.34
C THR A 17 1.66 17.10 41.16
N LYS A 18 1.47 16.58 39.95
CA LYS A 18 1.86 17.29 38.72
C LYS A 18 1.04 18.57 38.66
N LYS A 19 1.72 19.72 38.84
CA LYS A 19 1.10 21.04 38.71
C LYS A 19 0.38 21.10 37.36
N LYS A 20 -0.96 21.18 37.39
CA LYS A 20 -1.80 21.24 36.19
C LYS A 20 -1.36 22.44 35.38
N HIS A 21 -0.67 22.18 34.28
CA HIS A 21 -0.24 23.25 33.41
C HIS A 21 -1.47 23.78 32.67
N GLY A 22 -1.70 25.09 32.71
CA GLY A 22 -2.82 25.73 31.99
C GLY A 22 -2.76 25.44 30.48
N PHE A 23 -3.77 25.89 29.73
CA PHE A 23 -3.86 25.68 28.29
C PHE A 23 -2.67 26.28 27.54
N ARG A 24 -1.60 25.48 27.37
CA ARG A 24 -0.39 25.83 26.62
C ARG A 24 -0.71 25.74 25.13
N VAL A 25 -0.88 26.88 24.49
CA VAL A 25 -1.02 26.96 23.02
C VAL A 25 0.39 27.02 22.42
N GLY A 26 1.09 25.88 22.46
CA GLY A 26 2.43 25.73 21.90
C GLY A 26 2.49 24.53 20.95
N PRO A 27 3.50 24.43 20.08
CA PRO A 27 3.63 23.35 19.09
C PRO A 27 3.53 21.93 19.68
N GLU A 28 3.87 21.76 20.96
CA GLU A 28 3.73 20.50 21.71
C GLU A 28 2.28 20.09 22.01
N ASN A 29 1.35 21.04 22.12
CA ASN A 29 -0.02 20.81 22.58
C ASN A 29 -1.09 21.17 21.53
N LEU A 30 -0.66 21.59 20.33
CA LEU A 30 -1.54 21.67 19.18
C LEU A 30 -1.89 20.24 18.73
N PRO A 31 -3.10 19.99 18.20
CA PRO A 31 -3.47 18.70 17.64
C PRO A 31 -2.44 18.35 16.57
N ASP A 32 -1.48 17.49 16.92
CA ASP A 32 -0.40 17.16 16.03
C ASP A 32 -1.02 16.63 14.74
N GLY A 33 -0.63 17.22 13.61
CA GLY A 33 -1.39 17.13 12.37
C GLY A 33 -1.65 15.67 11.99
N PRO A 34 -2.70 15.37 11.19
CA PRO A 34 -3.08 14.00 10.83
C PRO A 34 -1.90 13.12 10.36
N TRP A 35 -0.91 13.74 9.72
CA TRP A 35 0.32 13.11 9.26
C TRP A 35 1.26 12.67 10.38
N ARG A 36 1.47 13.46 11.44
CA ARG A 36 2.34 13.09 12.56
C ARG A 36 1.75 11.94 13.36
N ARG A 37 0.44 11.97 13.62
CA ARG A 37 -0.30 10.84 14.23
C ARG A 37 -0.16 9.56 13.42
N LYS A 38 -0.22 9.65 12.09
CA LYS A 38 -0.03 8.51 11.19
C LYS A 38 1.40 7.96 11.26
N VAL A 39 2.40 8.84 11.28
CA VAL A 39 3.82 8.45 11.43
C VAL A 39 4.06 7.78 12.78
N ASP A 40 3.52 8.33 13.87
CA ASP A 40 3.69 7.75 15.20
C ASP A 40 2.96 6.41 15.34
N LYS A 41 1.77 6.29 14.76
CA LYS A 41 1.06 5.00 14.66
C LYS A 41 1.89 3.98 13.89
N LEU A 42 2.42 4.33 12.73
CA LEU A 42 3.30 3.47 11.93
C LEU A 42 4.54 3.02 12.72
N LYS A 43 5.18 3.94 13.45
CA LYS A 43 6.34 3.63 14.29
C LYS A 43 5.98 2.66 15.42
N ARG A 44 4.88 2.93 16.15
CA ARG A 44 4.40 2.05 17.22
C ARG A 44 4.04 0.66 16.67
N ASP A 45 3.34 0.60 15.55
CA ASP A 45 2.96 -0.66 14.89
C ASP A 45 4.18 -1.47 14.46
N LEU A 46 5.21 -0.81 13.90
CA LEU A 46 6.45 -1.46 13.49
C LEU A 46 7.20 -2.05 14.69
N ILE A 47 7.30 -1.27 15.78
CA ILE A 47 7.93 -1.74 17.03
C ILE A 47 7.16 -2.91 17.62
N HIS A 48 5.82 -2.83 17.66
CA HIS A 48 4.98 -3.90 18.20
C HIS A 48 5.13 -5.20 17.38
N ARG A 49 5.06 -5.12 16.05
CA ARG A 49 5.29 -6.28 15.17
C ARG A 49 6.68 -6.89 15.38
N ALA A 50 7.71 -6.07 15.59
CA ALA A 50 9.05 -6.57 15.87
C ALA A 50 9.12 -7.28 17.22
N LYS A 51 8.46 -6.76 18.26
CA LYS A 51 8.37 -7.42 19.57
C LYS A 51 7.65 -8.76 19.49
N VAL A 52 6.47 -8.80 18.86
CA VAL A 52 5.70 -10.03 18.67
C VAL A 52 6.52 -11.07 17.91
N LYS A 53 7.23 -10.69 16.84
CA LYS A 53 8.12 -11.61 16.11
C LYS A 53 9.26 -12.15 16.98
N LYS A 54 9.85 -11.31 17.83
CA LYS A 54 10.91 -11.74 18.76
C LYS A 54 10.38 -12.73 19.79
N GLU A 55 9.23 -12.44 20.39
CA GLU A 55 8.59 -13.32 21.39
C GLU A 55 8.15 -14.64 20.76
N TYR A 56 7.52 -14.58 19.58
CA TYR A 56 7.15 -15.78 18.83
C TYR A 56 8.36 -16.64 18.47
N ALA A 57 9.47 -16.03 18.02
CA ALA A 57 10.71 -16.77 17.75
C ALA A 57 11.28 -17.44 19.01
N LYS A 58 11.18 -16.78 20.17
CA LYS A 58 11.61 -17.37 21.46
C LYS A 58 10.76 -18.58 21.84
N ILE A 59 9.43 -18.46 21.75
CA ILE A 59 8.50 -19.55 22.06
C ILE A 59 8.73 -20.71 21.10
N LYS A 60 8.80 -20.44 19.79
CA LYS A 60 9.06 -21.48 18.78
C LYS A 60 10.39 -22.20 19.01
N ALA A 61 11.45 -21.48 19.39
CA ALA A 61 12.73 -22.10 19.71
C ALA A 61 12.67 -22.93 21.01
N ALA A 62 11.90 -22.49 22.01
CA ALA A 62 11.67 -23.26 23.23
C ALA A 62 10.83 -24.52 22.95
N ASP A 63 9.79 -24.42 22.13
CA ASP A 63 8.94 -25.54 21.73
C ASP A 63 9.72 -26.56 20.90
N GLN A 64 10.58 -26.12 19.98
CA GLN A 64 11.48 -27.00 19.23
C GLN A 64 12.47 -27.71 20.15
N LYS A 65 13.09 -27.02 21.11
CA LYS A 65 13.97 -27.65 22.10
C LYS A 65 13.20 -28.63 23.01
N ALA A 66 11.98 -28.29 23.40
CA ALA A 66 11.12 -29.19 24.18
C ALA A 66 10.68 -30.41 23.35
N ALA A 67 10.43 -30.25 22.05
CA ALA A 67 10.13 -31.34 21.14
C ALA A 67 11.35 -32.24 20.91
N GLU A 68 12.54 -31.67 20.72
CA GLU A 68 13.81 -32.42 20.62
C GLU A 68 14.14 -33.15 21.92
N ALA A 69 13.89 -32.54 23.09
CA ALA A 69 14.07 -33.19 24.38
C ALA A 69 13.07 -34.33 24.62
N LYS A 70 11.84 -34.23 24.08
CA LYS A 70 10.85 -35.31 24.11
C LYS A 70 11.11 -36.40 23.06
N ALA A 71 11.74 -36.05 21.94
CA ALA A 71 12.10 -36.97 20.87
C ALA A 71 13.43 -37.71 21.12
N ARG A 72 14.21 -37.29 22.13
CA ARG A 72 15.32 -38.09 22.66
C ARG A 72 14.77 -39.06 23.70
N PRO A 73 14.55 -40.35 23.39
CA PRO A 73 14.35 -41.34 24.44
C PRO A 73 15.61 -41.36 25.31
N SER A 74 15.43 -41.45 26.62
CA SER A 74 16.48 -41.70 27.59
C SER A 74 17.23 -42.98 27.19
N HIS A 75 18.34 -42.84 26.48
CA HIS A 75 19.26 -43.95 26.20
C HIS A 75 20.10 -44.16 27.47
N GLY A 76 19.55 -44.94 28.40
CA GLY A 76 20.32 -45.74 29.33
C GLY A 76 20.60 -47.09 28.68
N ASP A 77 21.86 -47.51 28.78
CA ASP A 77 22.51 -48.72 28.29
C ASP A 77 21.60 -49.90 27.86
N ASN A 78 21.71 -50.34 26.59
CA ASN A 78 21.74 -51.77 26.24
C ASN A 78 22.21 -52.01 24.77
N GLU A 79 23.05 -53.04 24.59
CA GLU A 79 23.53 -53.59 23.32
C GLU A 79 22.44 -54.35 22.53
N GLY A 80 22.63 -54.49 21.21
CA GLY A 80 21.86 -55.36 20.28
C GLY A 80 20.53 -54.76 19.81
N ASP A 81 19.93 -55.06 18.66
CA ASP A 81 20.07 -56.09 17.64
C ASP A 81 19.15 -55.68 16.46
N ASP A 82 19.34 -56.30 15.31
CA ASP A 82 18.73 -56.10 13.99
C ASP A 82 17.19 -56.29 13.93
N GLY A 83 16.52 -55.86 12.84
CA GLY A 83 15.08 -56.19 12.65
C GLY A 83 14.24 -55.25 11.76
N GLU A 84 14.08 -55.66 10.51
CA GLU A 84 13.24 -55.16 9.40
C GLU A 84 11.73 -55.56 9.45
N ASP A 85 10.96 -55.20 8.39
CA ASP A 85 9.54 -55.54 8.01
C ASP A 85 8.33 -54.72 8.55
N GLU A 86 7.18 -54.52 7.86
CA GLU A 86 6.71 -54.64 6.45
C GLU A 86 5.30 -53.98 6.33
N VAL A 87 4.94 -53.55 5.11
CA VAL A 87 3.63 -53.32 4.42
C VAL A 87 2.25 -53.27 5.13
N LYS A 88 1.38 -52.36 4.62
CA LYS A 88 0.02 -52.74 4.12
C LYS A 88 -0.66 -51.72 3.19
N SER A 89 -1.23 -52.28 2.13
CA SER A 89 -1.95 -51.74 0.95
C SER A 89 -3.44 -51.45 1.16
N SER A 90 -4.06 -50.63 0.30
CA SER A 90 -5.37 -50.96 -0.33
C SER A 90 -5.70 -50.04 -1.53
N GLN A 91 -6.33 -50.64 -2.54
CA GLN A 91 -6.62 -50.17 -3.89
C GLN A 91 -8.12 -50.26 -4.17
N GLY A 92 -8.64 -49.48 -5.14
CA GLY A 92 -9.95 -49.75 -5.76
C GLY A 92 -10.37 -48.70 -6.80
N ASP A 93 -10.37 -49.09 -8.08
CA ASP A 93 -10.84 -48.33 -9.24
C ASP A 93 -11.73 -49.26 -10.10
N ALA A 94 -12.84 -48.77 -10.63
CA ALA A 94 -13.73 -49.51 -11.55
C ALA A 94 -14.53 -48.56 -12.46
N LYS A 95 -14.74 -49.01 -13.72
CA LYS A 95 -15.04 -48.25 -14.95
C LYS A 95 -16.31 -48.80 -15.66
N GLY A 96 -17.00 -47.97 -16.47
CA GLY A 96 -17.99 -48.34 -17.53
C GLY A 96 -19.42 -47.84 -17.25
N GLU A 97 -20.29 -47.40 -18.17
CA GLU A 97 -20.52 -47.60 -19.62
C GLU A 97 -21.38 -46.46 -20.26
N GLU A 98 -21.55 -46.51 -21.59
CA GLU A 98 -22.14 -45.54 -22.55
C GLU A 98 -23.69 -45.51 -22.62
N GLY A 99 -24.25 -44.41 -23.17
CA GLY A 99 -25.65 -44.34 -23.64
C GLY A 99 -26.04 -42.99 -24.26
N GLU A 100 -26.28 -42.97 -25.56
CA GLU A 100 -26.69 -41.82 -26.38
C GLU A 100 -28.02 -41.21 -25.94
N LYS A 101 -28.00 -39.92 -25.60
CA LYS A 101 -29.18 -39.04 -25.54
C LYS A 101 -28.82 -37.77 -26.29
N GLU A 102 -29.79 -37.14 -26.92
CA GLU A 102 -29.65 -35.80 -27.50
C GLU A 102 -29.36 -34.82 -26.35
N GLU A 103 -28.08 -34.72 -26.00
CA GLU A 103 -27.60 -33.99 -24.85
C GLU A 103 -27.64 -32.50 -25.17
N GLN A 104 -28.46 -31.76 -24.41
CA GLN A 104 -28.26 -30.33 -24.23
C GLN A 104 -26.80 -30.10 -23.82
N ILE A 105 -26.01 -29.66 -24.81
CA ILE A 105 -24.56 -29.53 -24.72
C ILE A 105 -24.24 -28.74 -23.44
N HIS A 106 -23.51 -29.37 -22.52
CA HIS A 106 -23.11 -28.75 -21.25
C HIS A 106 -22.50 -27.36 -21.52
N PRO A 107 -22.77 -26.32 -20.73
CA PRO A 107 -22.30 -24.95 -21.01
C PRO A 107 -20.79 -24.87 -21.28
N THR A 108 -20.00 -25.72 -20.62
CA THR A 108 -18.57 -25.89 -20.85
C THR A 108 -18.24 -26.36 -22.27
N ARG A 109 -19.01 -27.29 -22.83
CA ARG A 109 -18.82 -27.81 -24.19
C ARG A 109 -19.30 -26.81 -25.26
N GLN A 110 -20.28 -25.97 -24.94
CA GLN A 110 -20.66 -24.84 -25.81
C GLN A 110 -19.56 -23.78 -25.91
N LEU A 111 -18.86 -23.50 -24.80
CA LEU A 111 -17.70 -22.60 -24.80
C LEU A 111 -16.57 -23.15 -25.69
N MET A 112 -16.27 -24.45 -25.59
CA MET A 112 -15.27 -25.07 -26.47
C MET A 112 -15.65 -25.02 -27.94
N LEU A 113 -16.91 -25.29 -28.29
CA LEU A 113 -17.39 -25.21 -29.67
C LEU A 113 -17.30 -23.78 -30.24
N LYS A 114 -17.60 -22.76 -29.42
CA LYS A 114 -17.44 -21.34 -29.81
C LYS A 114 -15.97 -20.96 -29.99
N ASP A 115 -15.09 -21.45 -29.13
CA ASP A 115 -13.65 -21.23 -29.25
C ASP A 115 -13.08 -21.89 -30.52
N GLU A 116 -13.58 -23.09 -30.87
CA GLU A 116 -13.24 -23.80 -32.10
C GLU A 116 -13.76 -23.06 -33.35
N GLU A 117 -15.01 -22.59 -33.33
CA GLU A 117 -15.60 -21.81 -34.43
C GLU A 117 -14.85 -20.49 -34.65
N MET A 118 -14.46 -19.80 -33.57
CA MET A 118 -13.67 -18.57 -33.65
C MET A 118 -12.25 -18.83 -34.17
N ALA A 119 -11.64 -19.97 -33.82
CA ALA A 119 -10.35 -20.37 -34.37
C ALA A 119 -10.44 -20.68 -35.88
N GLN A 120 -11.58 -21.16 -36.36
CA GLN A 120 -11.80 -21.53 -37.76
C GLN A 120 -12.15 -20.32 -38.64
N ALA A 121 -12.85 -19.33 -38.10
CA ALA A 121 -13.19 -18.08 -38.80
C ALA A 121 -11.96 -17.21 -39.16
N GLY A 122 -10.80 -17.43 -38.51
CA GLY A 122 -9.54 -16.74 -38.84
C GLY A 122 -8.72 -17.37 -39.98
N ALA A 123 -9.17 -18.50 -40.55
CA ALA A 123 -8.41 -19.28 -41.53
C ALA A 123 -8.76 -18.91 -42.98
N ASP A 124 -8.16 -17.83 -43.48
CA ASP A 124 -8.23 -17.36 -44.87
C ASP A 124 -7.59 -18.40 -45.85
N PRO A 125 -8.32 -18.93 -46.85
CA PRO A 125 -7.85 -20.05 -47.68
C PRO A 125 -6.71 -19.69 -48.64
N GLU A 126 -6.46 -18.42 -48.94
CA GLU A 126 -5.35 -17.98 -49.82
C GLU A 126 -3.96 -18.03 -49.15
N LYS A 127 -3.88 -18.23 -47.83
CA LYS A 127 -2.61 -18.29 -47.08
C LYS A 127 -2.06 -19.72 -46.91
N ARG A 128 -2.47 -20.67 -47.76
CA ARG A 128 -2.07 -22.08 -47.69
C ARG A 128 -0.87 -22.46 -48.57
N ALA A 129 -0.11 -21.48 -49.09
CA ALA A 129 1.09 -21.73 -49.91
C ALA A 129 2.43 -21.52 -49.17
N GLY A 130 2.47 -21.84 -47.87
CA GLY A 130 3.71 -21.87 -47.11
C GLY A 130 3.62 -22.94 -46.03
N PHE A 131 4.42 -23.98 -46.15
CA PHE A 131 4.58 -25.02 -45.14
C PHE A 131 4.79 -24.42 -43.73
N SER A 132 3.71 -24.35 -42.97
CA SER A 132 3.50 -25.04 -41.69
C SER A 132 4.77 -25.42 -40.89
N ASP A 133 5.55 -24.44 -40.41
CA ASP A 133 6.32 -24.62 -39.15
C ASP A 133 6.73 -23.31 -38.42
N GLY A 134 6.07 -22.18 -38.72
CA GLY A 134 6.50 -20.86 -38.23
C GLY A 134 5.54 -20.14 -37.27
N GLN A 135 4.24 -20.42 -37.34
CA GLN A 135 3.20 -19.72 -36.58
C GLN A 135 3.10 -20.19 -35.11
N ARG A 136 3.81 -21.26 -34.73
CA ARG A 136 3.99 -21.69 -33.33
C ARG A 136 5.12 -20.95 -32.61
N ARG A 137 5.64 -19.82 -33.13
CA ARG A 137 6.35 -18.86 -32.29
C ARG A 137 5.33 -18.21 -31.36
N ARG A 138 4.91 -18.97 -30.33
CA ARG A 138 4.26 -18.46 -29.11
C ARG A 138 4.88 -17.11 -28.85
N THR A 139 4.08 -16.05 -28.90
CA THR A 139 4.50 -14.67 -28.62
C THR A 139 5.53 -14.72 -27.51
N ARG A 140 6.80 -14.43 -27.85
CA ARG A 140 7.91 -14.69 -26.93
C ARG A 140 7.59 -13.92 -25.65
N ARG A 141 7.34 -14.66 -24.56
CA ARG A 141 7.10 -14.07 -23.26
C ARG A 141 8.25 -13.10 -23.00
N PRO A 142 8.00 -11.82 -22.69
CA PRO A 142 9.07 -10.86 -22.48
C PRO A 142 10.10 -11.43 -21.51
N GLY A 143 11.36 -11.33 -21.89
CA GLY A 143 12.46 -11.79 -21.05
C GLY A 143 12.47 -11.04 -19.72
N TYR A 144 13.21 -11.57 -18.74
CA TYR A 144 13.37 -10.91 -17.45
C TYR A 144 13.90 -9.47 -17.62
N TYR A 145 14.85 -9.27 -18.53
CA TYR A 145 15.43 -7.97 -18.85
C TYR A 145 14.42 -7.01 -19.51
N ASP A 146 13.61 -7.48 -20.46
CA ASP A 146 12.58 -6.67 -21.10
C ASP A 146 11.54 -6.16 -20.10
N LYS A 147 11.18 -7.00 -19.11
CA LYS A 147 10.29 -6.60 -18.01
C LYS A 147 10.93 -5.53 -17.12
N GLN A 148 12.24 -5.58 -16.90
CA GLN A 148 12.94 -4.54 -16.14
C GLN A 148 12.98 -3.21 -16.90
N LEU A 149 13.23 -3.25 -18.22
CA LEU A 149 13.21 -2.05 -19.05
C LEU A 149 11.82 -1.40 -19.07
N LYS A 150 10.75 -2.19 -19.19
CA LYS A 150 9.37 -1.68 -19.11
C LYS A 150 9.08 -1.02 -17.76
N LYS A 151 9.42 -1.68 -16.65
CA LYS A 151 9.26 -1.10 -15.31
C LYS A 151 10.10 0.17 -15.10
N ALA A 152 11.26 0.26 -15.74
CA ALA A 152 12.10 1.45 -15.69
C ALA A 152 11.48 2.60 -16.49
N ALA A 153 10.90 2.31 -17.66
CA ALA A 153 10.16 3.28 -18.47
C ALA A 153 8.90 3.79 -17.74
N GLU A 154 8.07 2.89 -17.22
CA GLU A 154 6.88 3.23 -16.43
C GLU A 154 7.24 4.16 -15.25
N ARG A 155 8.32 3.86 -14.52
CA ARG A 155 8.77 4.71 -13.40
C ARG A 155 9.24 6.10 -13.87
N ARG A 156 9.85 6.20 -15.05
CA ARG A 156 10.27 7.50 -15.62
C ARG A 156 9.05 8.32 -16.02
N GLU A 157 8.09 7.70 -16.71
CA GLU A 157 6.84 8.35 -17.11
C GLU A 157 6.04 8.83 -15.90
N GLU A 158 5.88 8.00 -14.86
CA GLU A 158 5.22 8.41 -13.62
C GLU A 158 5.93 9.58 -12.93
N ALA A 159 7.27 9.60 -12.95
CA ALA A 159 8.05 10.69 -12.38
C ALA A 159 7.90 11.98 -13.19
N GLU A 160 7.85 11.88 -14.51
CA GLU A 160 7.62 13.02 -15.40
C GLU A 160 6.20 13.57 -15.27
N MET A 161 5.19 12.71 -15.19
CA MET A 161 3.81 13.13 -14.94
C MET A 161 3.68 13.88 -13.61
N LYS A 162 4.26 13.34 -12.54
CA LYS A 162 4.29 14.03 -11.22
C LYS A 162 5.04 15.34 -11.25
N ARG A 163 6.12 15.45 -12.04
CA ARG A 163 6.86 16.71 -12.22
C ARG A 163 6.03 17.74 -12.95
N ARG A 164 5.36 17.35 -14.04
CA ARG A 164 4.46 18.24 -14.81
C ARG A 164 3.31 18.74 -13.94
N GLU A 165 2.64 17.85 -13.20
CA GLU A 165 1.57 18.25 -12.27
C GLU A 165 2.08 19.22 -11.19
N PHE A 166 3.30 19.00 -10.68
CA PHE A 166 3.90 19.91 -9.72
C PHE A 166 4.26 21.27 -10.35
N GLU A 167 4.82 21.26 -11.55
CA GLU A 167 5.16 22.46 -12.33
C GLU A 167 3.90 23.29 -12.61
N GLU A 168 2.83 22.68 -13.13
CA GLU A 168 1.55 23.36 -13.37
C GLU A 168 0.98 23.99 -12.09
N ARG A 169 1.01 23.26 -10.97
CA ARG A 169 0.57 23.78 -9.67
C ARG A 169 1.43 24.94 -9.18
N MET A 170 2.73 24.88 -9.43
CA MET A 170 3.67 25.94 -9.04
C MET A 170 3.51 27.16 -9.93
N GLU A 171 3.25 26.97 -11.22
CA GLU A 171 2.94 28.03 -12.18
C GLU A 171 1.62 28.71 -11.85
N GLU A 172 0.55 27.98 -11.54
CA GLU A 172 -0.72 28.56 -11.11
C GLU A 172 -0.53 29.43 -9.86
N ARG A 173 0.24 28.92 -8.88
CA ARG A 173 0.59 29.69 -7.66
C ARG A 173 1.47 30.89 -7.97
N ALA A 174 2.38 30.79 -8.94
CA ALA A 174 3.25 31.87 -9.37
C ALA A 174 2.45 32.96 -10.09
N GLN A 175 1.54 32.59 -10.99
CA GLN A 175 0.63 33.50 -11.67
C GLN A 175 -0.25 34.25 -10.66
N LYS A 176 -0.90 33.55 -9.72
CA LYS A 176 -1.70 34.19 -8.65
C LYS A 176 -0.86 35.15 -7.79
N ARG A 177 0.40 34.81 -7.48
CA ARG A 177 1.31 35.72 -6.75
C ARG A 177 1.69 36.93 -7.59
N ALA A 178 2.06 36.72 -8.86
CA ALA A 178 2.44 37.79 -9.78
C ALA A 178 1.26 38.76 -10.03
N GLU A 179 0.04 38.26 -10.18
CA GLU A 179 -1.15 39.12 -10.30
C GLU A 179 -1.39 39.96 -9.05
N ARG A 180 -1.25 39.35 -7.86
CA ARG A 180 -1.34 40.07 -6.58
C ARG A 180 -0.26 41.13 -6.45
N GLU A 181 0.97 40.83 -6.84
CA GLU A 181 2.09 41.78 -6.81
C GLU A 181 1.91 42.91 -7.82
N ARG A 182 1.46 42.60 -9.04
CA ARG A 182 1.11 43.60 -10.07
C ARG A 182 0.02 44.53 -9.57
N PHE A 183 -1.05 43.98 -8.99
CA PHE A 183 -2.14 44.75 -8.40
C PHE A 183 -1.66 45.61 -7.23
N LYS A 184 -0.86 45.05 -6.32
CA LYS A 184 -0.26 45.78 -5.19
C LYS A 184 0.63 46.91 -5.66
N LYS A 185 1.46 46.68 -6.69
CA LYS A 185 2.33 47.69 -7.30
C LYS A 185 1.51 48.79 -7.97
N ALA A 186 0.42 48.44 -8.65
CA ALA A 186 -0.50 49.41 -9.24
C ALA A 186 -1.17 50.27 -8.17
N MET A 187 -1.69 49.68 -7.09
CA MET A 187 -2.26 50.38 -5.93
C MET A 187 -1.23 51.21 -5.15
N ALA A 188 0.06 50.84 -5.16
CA ALA A 188 1.10 51.67 -4.57
C ALA A 188 1.34 52.94 -5.39
N LYS A 189 1.25 52.85 -6.74
CA LYS A 189 1.43 53.99 -7.66
C LYS A 189 0.30 55.02 -7.59
N THR A 190 -0.85 54.66 -7.02
CA THR A 190 -1.97 55.60 -6.86
C THR A 190 -1.84 56.46 -5.61
N ARG A 191 -0.89 56.16 -4.72
CA ARG A 191 -0.64 56.94 -3.51
C ARG A 191 0.35 58.06 -3.80
N ASP A 192 0.09 59.21 -3.20
CA ASP A 192 0.95 60.38 -3.28
C ASP A 192 2.18 60.27 -2.38
N LYS A 193 3.13 61.21 -2.54
CA LYS A 193 4.31 61.34 -1.67
C LYS A 193 3.91 61.50 -0.20
N ASP A 194 2.79 62.18 0.07
CA ASP A 194 2.19 62.33 1.40
C ASP A 194 1.39 61.10 1.86
N GLY A 195 1.36 60.02 1.06
CA GLY A 195 0.66 58.78 1.36
C GLY A 195 -0.86 58.83 1.17
N LYS A 196 -1.43 59.99 0.77
CA LYS A 196 -2.84 60.18 0.43
C LYS A 196 -3.21 59.40 -0.84
N LYS A 197 -4.41 58.83 -0.86
CA LYS A 197 -4.94 58.02 -1.95
C LYS A 197 -5.52 58.90 -3.04
N LYS A 198 -5.14 58.67 -4.31
CA LYS A 198 -5.77 59.35 -5.46
C LYS A 198 -6.93 58.50 -5.99
N LEU A 199 -8.14 58.80 -5.51
CA LEU A 199 -9.37 58.08 -5.85
C LEU A 199 -9.58 57.92 -7.36
N GLY A 200 -9.22 58.92 -8.18
CA GLY A 200 -9.36 58.83 -9.64
C GLY A 200 -8.44 57.79 -10.31
N ARG A 201 -7.29 57.46 -9.71
CA ARG A 201 -6.39 56.40 -10.20
C ARG A 201 -6.68 55.04 -9.56
N GLU A 202 -7.25 55.03 -8.36
CA GLU A 202 -7.65 53.80 -7.66
C GLU A 202 -8.97 53.24 -8.16
N SER A 203 -9.90 54.12 -8.56
CA SER A 203 -11.23 53.72 -9.00
C SER A 203 -11.15 52.75 -10.18
N SER A 204 -10.32 52.99 -11.20
CA SER A 204 -10.16 52.09 -12.34
C SER A 204 -9.64 50.71 -11.95
N LEU A 205 -8.59 50.63 -11.11
CA LEU A 205 -8.02 49.37 -10.63
C LEU A 205 -9.02 48.58 -9.77
N LEU A 206 -9.79 49.27 -8.94
CA LEU A 206 -10.83 48.65 -8.11
C LEU A 206 -12.01 48.17 -8.96
N LEU A 207 -12.41 48.94 -9.98
CA LEU A 207 -13.46 48.55 -10.93
C LEU A 207 -13.05 47.30 -11.73
N GLU A 208 -11.80 47.21 -12.21
CA GLU A 208 -11.30 46.01 -12.88
C GLU A 208 -11.33 44.79 -11.95
N LYS A 209 -10.97 44.96 -10.67
CA LYS A 209 -11.04 43.88 -9.67
C LYS A 209 -12.48 43.43 -9.43
N VAL A 210 -13.42 44.37 -9.30
CA VAL A 210 -14.86 44.07 -9.14
C VAL A 210 -15.40 43.36 -10.38
N LYS A 211 -15.03 43.82 -11.59
CA LYS A 211 -15.42 43.18 -12.84
C LYS A 211 -14.96 41.73 -12.93
N LYS A 212 -13.73 41.43 -12.50
CA LYS A 212 -13.24 40.05 -12.40
C LYS A 212 -14.05 39.22 -11.41
N LEU A 213 -14.27 39.72 -10.19
CA LEU A 213 -15.04 39.00 -9.16
C LEU A 213 -16.51 38.76 -9.53
N VAL A 214 -17.11 39.68 -10.29
CA VAL A 214 -18.51 39.56 -10.76
C VAL A 214 -18.60 38.67 -12.00
N GLY A 215 -17.60 38.67 -12.88
CA GLY A 215 -17.55 37.78 -14.05
C GLY A 215 -17.09 36.35 -13.77
N GLU A 216 -16.56 36.08 -12.57
CA GLU A 216 -16.21 34.74 -12.07
C GLU A 216 -17.40 34.04 -11.36
N LYS A 217 -18.60 34.64 -11.38
CA LYS A 217 -19.87 34.01 -10.97
C LYS A 217 -20.62 33.49 -12.18
#